data_AF-A0A7C4VHS6-F1
#
_entry.id   AF-A0A7C4VHS6-F1
#
_cell.length_a   1.000
_cell.length_b   1.000
_cell.length_c   1.000
_cell.angle_alpha   90.00
_cell.angle_beta   90.00
_cell.angle_gamma   90.00
#
_symmetry.space_group_name_H-M   'P 1'
#
loop_
_entity.id
_entity.type
_entity.pdbx_description
1 polymer ?
#
loop_
_entity_poly.entity_id
_entity_poly.type
_entity_poly.pdbx_seq_one_letter_code
_entity_poly.pdbx_strand_id
1 'polypeptide(L)'
;DFIVFDRAVYDHLSYVIWLFLRNKLSFQELRELFKLVENANPCYDKIFYLEPLPLVGDGFRSESKTYQMEIDEILRHFLNVNRIETIHIQNCDLDKRLKIVLQHLRDWLI
;
A
#
# COMPACT_ATOMS: atom_id res chain seq x y z
N ASP A 1 11.60 -15.43 -13.42
CA ASP A 1 10.91 -14.17 -13.76
C ASP A 1 10.18 -13.64 -12.55
N PHE A 2 10.16 -12.32 -12.37
CA PHE A 2 9.37 -11.65 -11.34
C PHE A 2 8.40 -10.70 -12.02
N ILE A 3 7.22 -10.51 -11.41
CA ILE A 3 6.21 -9.55 -11.85
C ILE A 3 6.18 -8.43 -10.82
N VAL A 4 6.30 -7.18 -11.30
CA VAL A 4 6.19 -6.00 -10.44
C VAL A 4 4.82 -5.37 -10.66
N PHE A 5 4.09 -5.19 -9.57
CA PHE A 5 2.82 -4.49 -9.57
C PHE A 5 3.03 -3.07 -9.02
N ASP A 6 2.47 -2.07 -9.71
CA ASP A 6 2.29 -0.74 -9.13
C ASP A 6 1.03 -0.77 -8.27
N ARG A 7 1.22 -0.60 -6.96
CA ARG A 7 0.23 -0.78 -5.89
C ARG A 7 -0.21 -2.22 -5.65
N ALA A 8 -0.81 -2.44 -4.48
CA ALA A 8 -1.36 -3.72 -4.06
C ALA A 8 -2.87 -3.62 -3.78
N VAL A 9 -3.49 -4.77 -3.54
CA VAL A 9 -4.89 -4.83 -3.08
C VAL A 9 -5.12 -4.05 -1.78
N TYR A 10 -4.04 -3.86 -0.99
CA TYR A 10 -4.06 -3.10 0.26
C TYR A 10 -4.30 -1.60 0.06
N ASP A 11 -3.82 -1.01 -1.03
CA ASP A 11 -4.12 0.39 -1.36
C ASP A 11 -5.63 0.61 -1.53
N HIS A 12 -6.28 -0.32 -2.22
CA HIS A 12 -7.72 -0.30 -2.44
C HIS A 12 -8.47 -0.54 -1.13
N LEU A 13 -8.04 -1.51 -0.32
CA LEU A 13 -8.64 -1.77 0.98
C LEU A 13 -8.59 -0.53 1.88
N SER A 14 -7.44 0.17 1.93
CA SER A 14 -7.29 1.37 2.75
C SER A 14 -8.25 2.48 2.34
N TYR A 15 -8.43 2.69 1.04
CA TYR A 15 -9.38 3.67 0.52
C TYR A 15 -10.83 3.30 0.85
N VAL A 16 -11.18 2.02 0.69
CA VAL A 16 -12.52 1.50 0.98
C VAL A 16 -12.85 1.63 2.46
N ILE A 17 -11.90 1.28 3.34
CA ILE A 17 -12.07 1.45 4.78
C ILE A 17 -12.24 2.92 5.13
N TRP A 18 -11.44 3.81 4.55
CA TRP A 18 -11.56 5.25 4.75
C TRP A 18 -12.94 5.79 4.35
N LEU A 19 -13.52 5.29 3.26
CA LEU A 19 -14.88 5.60 2.81
C LEU A 19 -15.95 5.04 3.75
N PHE A 20 -15.79 3.78 4.19
CA PHE A 20 -16.70 3.13 5.13
C PHE A 20 -16.78 3.90 6.45
N LEU A 21 -15.64 4.31 7.02
CA LEU A 21 -15.56 5.13 8.24
C LEU A 21 -16.26 6.50 8.10
N ARG A 22 -16.57 6.91 6.87
CA ARG A 22 -17.29 8.16 6.54
C ARG A 22 -18.73 7.92 6.08
N ASN A 23 -19.26 6.73 6.32
CA ASN A 23 -20.61 6.32 5.92
C ASN A 23 -20.85 6.44 4.40
N LYS A 24 -19.80 6.28 3.59
CA LYS A 24 -19.87 6.31 2.12
C LYS A 24 -20.00 4.92 1.49
N LEU A 25 -19.88 3.86 2.30
CA LEU A 25 -20.05 2.48 1.89
C LEU A 25 -20.85 1.72 2.95
N SER A 26 -21.62 0.74 2.51
CA SER A 26 -22.31 -0.21 3.37
C SER A 26 -21.36 -1.30 3.89
N PHE A 27 -21.76 -1.95 4.98
CA PHE A 27 -21.03 -3.10 5.50
C PHE A 27 -20.99 -4.28 4.51
N GLN A 28 -22.03 -4.44 3.68
CA GLN A 28 -22.07 -5.48 2.67
C GLN A 28 -21.03 -5.25 1.57
N GLU A 29 -20.90 -4.02 1.07
CA GLU A 29 -19.86 -3.66 0.09
C GLU A 29 -18.46 -3.87 0.68
N LEU A 30 -18.26 -3.45 1.93
CA LEU A 30 -16.99 -3.67 2.63
C LEU A 30 -16.65 -5.17 2.71
N ARG A 31 -17.63 -6.02 3.06
CA ARG A 31 -17.43 -7.46 3.19
C ARG A 31 -17.04 -8.12 1.88
N GLU A 32 -17.63 -7.73 0.75
CA GLU A 32 -17.25 -8.26 -0.56
C GLU A 32 -15.82 -7.88 -0.95
N LEU A 33 -15.38 -6.66 -0.59
CA LEU A 33 -14.01 -6.20 -0.84
C LEU A 33 -12.98 -6.95 0.01
N PHE A 34 -13.32 -7.32 1.26
CA PHE A 34 -12.45 -8.17 2.07
C PHE A 34 -12.18 -9.53 1.43
N LYS A 35 -13.19 -10.17 0.81
CA LYS A 35 -12.98 -11.44 0.10
C LYS A 35 -12.00 -11.28 -1.07
N LEU A 36 -12.03 -10.15 -1.77
CA LEU A 36 -11.08 -9.86 -2.85
C LEU A 36 -9.65 -9.75 -2.31
N VAL A 37 -9.47 -9.08 -1.17
CA VAL A 37 -8.17 -8.97 -0.49
C VAL A 37 -7.67 -10.35 -0.05
N GLU A 38 -8.52 -11.17 0.56
CA GLU A 38 -8.17 -12.52 0.99
C GLU A 38 -7.72 -13.41 -0.18
N ASN A 39 -8.35 -13.26 -1.35
CA ASN A 39 -7.98 -14.00 -2.56
C ASN A 39 -6.70 -13.48 -3.22
N ALA A 40 -6.45 -12.17 -3.15
CA ALA A 40 -5.29 -11.55 -3.79
C ALA A 40 -4.03 -11.57 -2.93
N ASN A 41 -4.16 -11.60 -1.59
CA ASN A 41 -3.03 -11.56 -0.67
C ASN A 41 -1.99 -12.66 -0.93
N PRO A 42 -2.37 -13.94 -1.18
CA PRO A 42 -1.40 -15.00 -1.46
C PRO A 42 -0.63 -14.83 -2.77
N CYS A 43 -1.02 -13.90 -3.64
CA CYS A 43 -0.34 -13.65 -4.92
C CYS A 43 0.91 -12.78 -4.78
N TYR A 44 1.16 -12.21 -3.60
CA TYR A 44 2.32 -11.36 -3.35
C TYR A 44 3.36 -12.10 -2.50
N ASP A 45 4.56 -12.28 -3.04
CA ASP A 45 5.69 -12.82 -2.26
C ASP A 45 6.25 -11.78 -1.28
N LYS A 46 6.35 -10.53 -1.74
CA LYS A 46 6.90 -9.40 -0.98
C LYS A 46 6.14 -8.12 -1.34
N ILE A 47 6.00 -7.24 -0.36
CA ILE A 47 5.50 -5.89 -0.56
C ILE A 47 6.59 -4.89 -0.19
N PHE A 48 6.89 -3.98 -1.11
CA PHE A 48 7.71 -2.80 -0.81
C PHE A 48 6.78 -1.65 -0.42
N TYR A 49 6.70 -1.37 0.88
CA TYR A 49 5.95 -0.21 1.37
C TYR A 49 6.84 1.03 1.28
N LEU A 50 6.37 2.03 0.53
CA LEU A 50 7.08 3.28 0.33
C LEU A 50 6.45 4.37 1.20
N GLU A 51 7.19 4.92 2.16
CA GLU A 51 6.68 6.04 2.96
C GLU A 51 6.29 7.23 2.06
N PRO A 52 5.17 7.92 2.33
CA PRO A 52 4.74 9.05 1.50
C PRO A 52 5.81 10.15 1.40
N LEU A 53 6.10 10.59 0.17
CA LEU A 53 6.87 11.80 -0.08
C LEU A 53 5.96 13.03 0.02
N PRO A 54 6.49 14.21 0.36
CA PRO A 54 5.75 15.46 0.20
C PRO A 54 5.21 15.55 -1.23
N LEU A 55 3.89 15.65 -1.36
CA LEU A 55 3.28 15.80 -2.67
C LEU A 55 3.57 17.20 -3.22
N VAL A 56 4.03 17.24 -4.46
CA VAL A 56 3.95 18.43 -5.30
C VAL A 56 2.63 18.33 -6.05
N GLY A 57 1.80 19.37 -5.93
CA GLY A 57 0.49 19.44 -6.59
C GLY A 57 0.61 19.17 -8.08
N ASP A 58 -0.06 18.13 -8.56
CA ASP A 58 -0.11 17.73 -9.97
C ASP A 58 -1.53 17.72 -10.54
N GLY A 59 -2.52 18.14 -9.74
CA GLY A 59 -3.93 18.17 -10.11
C GLY A 59 -4.65 16.81 -10.04
N PHE A 60 -3.93 15.71 -9.78
CA PHE A 60 -4.51 14.36 -9.71
C PHE A 60 -4.52 13.79 -8.30
N ARG A 61 -3.54 14.14 -7.47
CA ARG A 61 -3.42 13.64 -6.10
C ARG A 61 -4.04 14.60 -5.09
N SER A 62 -4.63 14.04 -4.03
CA SER A 62 -5.14 14.84 -2.90
C SER A 62 -3.99 15.49 -2.15
N GLU A 63 -3.95 16.82 -2.14
CA GLU A 63 -2.97 17.61 -1.38
C GLU A 63 -3.24 17.62 0.13
N SER A 64 -4.37 17.06 0.56
CA SER A 64 -4.74 16.99 1.97
C SER A 64 -3.80 16.05 2.72
N LYS A 65 -2.91 16.64 3.54
CA LYS A 65 -2.01 15.89 4.43
C LYS A 65 -2.77 14.98 5.38
N THR A 66 -3.90 15.45 5.91
CA THR A 66 -4.76 14.64 6.80
C THR A 66 -5.27 13.41 6.08
N TYR A 67 -5.78 13.56 4.85
CA TYR A 67 -6.23 12.41 4.05
C TYR A 67 -5.09 11.41 3.80
N GLN A 68 -3.91 11.90 3.43
CA GLN A 68 -2.74 11.04 3.20
C GLN A 68 -2.33 10.28 4.46
N MET A 69 -2.30 10.95 5.61
CA MET A 69 -1.97 10.33 6.90
C MET A 69 -2.99 9.25 7.30
N GLU A 70 -4.29 9.52 7.15
CA GLU A 70 -5.33 8.54 7.48
C GLU A 70 -5.24 7.30 6.59
N ILE A 71 -5.07 7.47 5.27
CA ILE A 71 -4.88 6.35 4.35
C ILE A 71 -3.62 5.57 4.70
N ASP A 72 -2.52 6.25 5.02
CA ASP A 72 -1.26 5.62 5.41
C ASP A 72 -1.41 4.78 6.68
N GLU A 73 -2.07 5.31 7.70
CA GLU A 73 -2.34 4.60 8.96
C GLU A 73 -3.14 3.33 8.73
N ILE A 74 -4.19 3.42 7.90
CA ILE A 74 -5.02 2.26 7.54
C ILE A 74 -4.17 1.24 6.77
N LEU A 75 -3.36 1.68 5.80
CA LEU A 75 -2.50 0.80 5.00
C LEU A 75 -1.51 0.05 5.88
N ARG A 76 -0.79 0.76 6.75
CA ARG A 76 0.16 0.13 7.68
C ARG A 76 -0.52 -0.85 8.63
N HIS A 77 -1.73 -0.54 9.09
CA HIS A 77 -2.50 -1.49 9.89
C HIS A 77 -2.73 -2.81 9.13
N PHE A 78 -3.18 -2.75 7.88
CA PHE A 78 -3.46 -3.96 7.11
C PHE A 78 -2.23 -4.74 6.70
N LEU A 79 -1.12 -4.08 6.35
CA LEU A 79 0.14 -4.77 6.08
C LEU A 79 0.64 -5.53 7.31
N ASN A 80 0.49 -4.94 8.51
CA ASN A 80 0.90 -5.58 9.76
C ASN A 80 0.04 -6.80 10.15
N VAL A 81 -1.29 -6.70 10.02
CA VAL A 81 -2.18 -7.80 10.46
C VAL A 81 -2.18 -8.98 9.49
N ASN A 82 -1.95 -8.77 8.20
CA ASN A 82 -1.97 -9.82 7.18
C ASN A 82 -0.65 -10.62 7.08
N ARG A 83 0.37 -10.27 7.88
CA ARG A 83 1.65 -10.98 8.01
C ARG A 83 2.39 -11.26 6.70
N ILE A 84 2.14 -10.44 5.68
CA ILE A 84 2.91 -10.49 4.44
C ILE A 84 4.29 -9.87 4.65
N GLU A 85 5.32 -10.45 4.03
CA GLU A 85 6.66 -9.90 4.12
C GLU A 85 6.68 -8.50 3.51
N THR A 86 6.80 -7.51 4.38
CA THR A 86 6.75 -6.09 4.01
C THR A 86 8.09 -5.45 4.28
N ILE A 87 8.70 -4.91 3.23
CA ILE A 87 9.96 -4.16 3.29
C ILE A 87 9.60 -2.69 3.34
N HIS A 88 9.82 -2.07 4.51
CA HIS A 88 9.54 -0.65 4.71
C HIS A 88 10.70 0.20 4.20
N ILE A 89 10.43 1.02 3.19
CA ILE A 89 11.39 1.96 2.62
C ILE A 89 11.09 3.36 3.17
N GLN A 90 11.99 3.83 4.02
CA GLN A 90 11.90 5.11 4.71
C GLN A 90 11.89 6.29 3.73
N ASN A 91 11.43 7.43 4.24
CA ASN A 91 11.40 8.71 3.55
C ASN A 91 12.81 9.17 3.12
N CYS A 92 13.21 8.76 1.93
CA CYS A 92 14.41 9.19 1.24
C CYS A 92 14.09 9.55 -0.22
N ASP A 93 15.06 10.14 -0.92
CA ASP A 93 14.95 10.46 -2.33
C ASP A 93 14.69 9.21 -3.20
N LEU A 94 14.18 9.44 -4.42
CA LEU A 94 13.77 8.38 -5.33
C LEU A 94 14.93 7.43 -5.70
N ASP A 95 16.14 7.96 -5.90
CA ASP A 95 17.30 7.16 -6.27
C ASP A 95 17.69 6.21 -5.13
N LYS A 96 17.62 6.68 -3.88
CA LYS A 96 17.88 5.85 -2.71
C LYS A 96 16.80 4.79 -2.52
N ARG A 97 15.51 5.12 -2.72
CA ARG A 97 14.42 4.13 -2.70
C ARG A 97 14.66 3.03 -3.74
N LEU A 98 14.99 3.41 -4.97
CA LEU A 98 15.25 2.47 -6.05
C LEU A 98 16.45 1.56 -5.73
N LYS A 99 17.55 2.11 -5.20
CA LYS A 99 18.71 1.31 -4.78
C LYS A 99 18.33 0.27 -3.73
N ILE A 100 17.49 0.64 -2.75
CA ILE A 100 17.03 -0.28 -1.70
C ILE A 100 16.18 -1.41 -2.32
N VAL A 101 15.20 -1.09 -3.16
CA VAL A 101 14.37 -2.11 -3.84
C VAL A 101 15.25 -3.06 -4.67
N LEU A 102 16.14 -2.52 -5.50
CA LEU A 102 17.02 -3.33 -6.34
C LEU A 102 17.97 -4.21 -5.53
N GLN A 103 18.46 -3.74 -4.38
CA GLN A 103 19.30 -4.54 -3.49
C GLN A 103 18.50 -5.73 -2.94
N HIS A 104 17.30 -5.49 -2.40
CA HIS A 104 16.44 -6.57 -1.91
C HIS A 104 16.05 -7.58 -3.00
N LEU A 105 15.78 -7.12 -4.22
CA LEU A 105 15.51 -8.02 -5.35
C LEU A 105 16.73 -8.85 -5.72
N ARG A 106 17.95 -8.28 -5.68
CA ARG A 106 19.19 -9.03 -5.93
C ARG A 106 19.44 -10.08 -4.87
N ASP A 107 19.31 -9.72 -3.60
CA ASP A 107 19.54 -10.63 -2.47
C ASP A 107 18.53 -11.78 -2.47
N TRP A 108 17.34 -11.59 -3.04
CA TRP A 108 16.34 -12.63 -3.19
C TRP A 108 16.62 -13.61 -4.34
N LEU A 109 17.42 -13.21 -5.33
CA LEU A 109 17.73 -14.03 -6.51
C LEU A 109 18.99 -14.91 -6.33
N ILE A 110 19.73 -14.76 -5.23
CA ILE A 110 20.93 -15.53 -4.88
C ILE A 110 20.52 -16.72 -4.00
#